data_AF-A0A7H0H101-F1
#
_entry.id   AF-A0A7H0H101-F1
#
_cell.length_a   1.000
_cell.length_b   1.000
_cell.length_c   1.000
_cell.angle_alpha   90.00
_cell.angle_beta   90.00
_cell.angle_gamma   90.00
#
_symmetry.space_group_name_H-M   'P 1'
#
loop_
_entity.id
_entity.type
_entity.pdbx_description
1 polymer ?
#
loop_
_entity_poly.entity_id
_entity_poly.type
_entity_poly.pdbx_seq_one_letter_code
_entity_poly.pdbx_strand_id
1 'polypeptide(L)'
;MKLWTVFRFEVAYQARQVSTWFYFLLLLVITFFMAREVFLDEAQVGGFFLNAPFAVAQITLVAGIMGLLALAAVAGAAAARDVETRLHPLLYSAPIGKASYLGGRFLATFTLGALLLSAVPLGLLGLRSCRGSTVTSSGPRARLLI
;
A
#
# COMPACT_ATOMS: atom_id res chain seq x y z
N MET A 1 -21.13 -4.54 -20.62
CA MET A 1 -21.35 -3.35 -19.76
C MET A 1 -20.19 -2.38 -19.95
N LYS A 2 -20.45 -1.13 -20.36
CA LYS A 2 -19.39 -0.17 -20.77
C LYS A 2 -18.45 0.23 -19.62
N LEU A 3 -18.92 0.19 -18.37
CA LEU A 3 -18.15 0.52 -17.16
C LEU A 3 -16.93 -0.39 -16.96
N TRP A 4 -17.09 -1.70 -17.16
CA TRP A 4 -16.03 -2.67 -16.95
C TRP A 4 -14.87 -2.52 -17.94
N THR A 5 -15.18 -2.13 -19.18
CA THR A 5 -14.18 -1.85 -20.21
C THR A 5 -13.33 -0.64 -19.85
N VAL A 6 -13.97 0.45 -19.41
CA VAL A 6 -13.26 1.66 -18.95
C VAL A 6 -12.41 1.35 -17.73
N PHE A 7 -12.97 0.63 -16.75
CA PHE A 7 -12.24 0.22 -15.55
C PHE A 7 -10.98 -0.59 -15.87
N ARG A 8 -11.09 -1.67 -16.66
CA ARG A 8 -9.94 -2.51 -17.02
C ARG A 8 -8.87 -1.74 -17.80
N PHE A 9 -9.29 -0.86 -18.70
CA PHE A 9 -8.37 -0.03 -19.47
C PHE A 9 -7.59 0.91 -18.56
N GLU A 10 -8.28 1.58 -17.64
CA GLU A 10 -7.68 2.56 -16.73
C GLU A 10 -6.74 1.89 -15.72
N VAL A 11 -7.14 0.73 -15.16
CA VAL A 11 -6.27 -0.07 -14.27
C VAL A 11 -5.03 -0.54 -15.03
N ALA A 12 -5.18 -1.10 -16.22
CA ALA A 12 -4.03 -1.57 -17.01
C ALA A 12 -3.09 -0.41 -17.41
N TYR A 13 -3.65 0.78 -17.66
CA TYR A 13 -2.88 1.97 -17.96
C TYR A 13 -2.07 2.43 -16.74
N GLN A 14 -2.72 2.66 -15.60
CA GLN A 14 -2.06 3.15 -14.39
C GLN A 14 -1.10 2.10 -13.78
N ALA A 15 -1.38 0.80 -13.96
CA ALA A 15 -0.47 -0.28 -13.57
C ALA A 15 0.76 -0.40 -14.50
N ARG A 16 0.75 0.20 -15.69
CA ARG A 16 1.96 0.32 -16.54
C ARG A 16 2.82 1.51 -16.19
N GLN A 17 2.31 2.43 -15.37
CA GLN A 17 3.04 3.62 -14.98
C GLN A 17 4.10 3.27 -13.93
N VAL A 18 5.37 3.53 -14.26
CA VAL A 18 6.53 3.22 -13.41
C VAL A 18 6.41 3.90 -12.04
N SER A 19 5.82 5.10 -11.99
CA SER A 19 5.59 5.84 -10.75
C SER A 19 4.74 5.06 -9.73
N THR A 20 3.70 4.34 -10.20
CA THR A 20 2.85 3.53 -9.32
C THR A 20 3.63 2.40 -8.65
N TRP A 21 4.51 1.73 -9.41
CA TRP A 21 5.39 0.70 -8.87
C TRP A 21 6.46 1.26 -7.95
N PHE A 22 6.94 2.48 -8.23
CA PHE A 22 7.87 3.16 -7.35
C PHE A 22 7.23 3.44 -5.98
N TYR A 23 6.00 3.94 -5.93
CA TYR A 23 5.28 4.14 -4.66
C TYR A 23 5.03 2.81 -3.93
N PHE A 24 4.67 1.75 -4.67
CA PHE A 24 4.51 0.41 -4.09
C PHE A 24 5.81 -0.08 -3.44
N LEU A 25 6.93 -0.01 -4.17
CA LEU A 25 8.24 -0.44 -3.69
C LEU A 25 8.71 0.42 -2.51
N LEU A 26 8.50 1.73 -2.58
CA LEU A 26 8.83 2.66 -1.49
C LEU A 26 8.09 2.31 -0.20
N LEU A 27 6.77 2.07 -0.28
CA LEU A 27 5.96 1.64 0.85
C LEU A 27 6.44 0.29 1.40
N LEU A 28 6.75 -0.65 0.52
CA LEU A 28 7.24 -1.98 0.90
C LEU A 28 8.60 -1.89 1.64
N VAL A 29 9.56 -1.12 1.10
CA VAL A 29 10.89 -0.95 1.69
C VAL A 29 10.81 -0.24 3.03
N ILE A 30 10.03 0.84 3.14
CA ILE A 30 9.86 1.57 4.40
C ILE A 30 9.22 0.66 5.46
N THR A 31 8.17 -0.07 5.09
CA THR A 31 7.48 -0.98 6.02
C THR A 31 8.40 -2.09 6.49
N PHE A 32 9.17 -2.67 5.58
CA PHE A 32 10.15 -3.71 5.90
C PHE A 32 11.28 -3.18 6.80
N PHE A 33 11.82 -2.01 6.49
CA PHE A 33 12.91 -1.40 7.25
C PHE A 33 12.46 -1.03 8.67
N MET A 34 11.27 -0.46 8.82
CA MET A 34 10.69 -0.20 10.14
C MET A 34 10.49 -1.49 10.93
N ALA A 35 9.86 -2.50 10.32
CA ALA A 35 9.62 -3.78 10.98
C ALA A 35 10.91 -4.49 11.40
N ARG A 36 12.00 -4.31 10.62
CA ARG A 36 13.32 -4.85 10.93
C ARG A 36 14.06 -4.01 11.96
N GLU A 37 14.52 -2.81 11.63
CA GLU A 37 15.47 -2.09 12.51
C GLU A 37 14.78 -1.49 13.73
N VAL A 38 13.63 -0.83 13.53
CA VAL A 38 12.97 -0.08 14.61
C VAL A 38 12.31 -1.04 15.59
N PHE A 39 11.48 -1.96 15.08
CA PHE A 39 10.67 -2.80 15.95
C PHE A 39 11.39 -4.06 16.47
N LEU A 40 12.45 -4.56 15.82
CA LEU A 40 13.26 -5.65 16.40
C LEU A 40 14.01 -5.19 17.64
N ASP A 41 14.67 -4.05 17.57
CA ASP A 41 15.46 -3.51 18.68
C ASP A 41 14.55 -3.15 19.86
N GLU A 42 13.45 -2.46 19.59
CA GLU A 42 12.41 -2.12 20.59
C GLU A 42 11.83 -3.38 21.26
N ALA A 43 11.56 -4.45 20.50
CA ALA A 43 11.06 -5.71 21.04
C ALA A 43 12.09 -6.43 21.93
N GLN A 44 13.39 -6.36 21.58
CA GLN A 44 14.47 -6.93 22.39
C GLN A 44 14.67 -6.18 23.70
N VAL A 45 14.59 -4.84 23.67
CA VAL A 45 14.75 -3.99 24.86
C VAL A 45 13.51 -4.03 25.76
N GLY A 46 12.31 -3.96 25.18
CA GLY A 46 11.04 -3.90 25.91
C GLY A 46 10.42 -5.25 26.26
N GLY A 47 10.98 -6.36 25.77
CA GLY A 47 10.51 -7.71 26.09
C GLY A 47 9.12 -8.07 25.54
N PHE A 48 8.73 -7.48 24.40
CA PHE A 48 7.43 -7.72 23.76
C PHE A 48 7.58 -8.40 22.39
N PHE A 49 6.50 -9.02 21.90
CA PHE A 49 6.52 -9.71 20.61
C PHE A 49 6.42 -8.71 19.45
N LEU A 50 7.14 -8.97 18.35
CA LEU A 50 7.03 -8.21 17.10
C LEU A 50 5.63 -8.24 16.48
N ASN A 51 4.90 -9.33 16.71
CA ASN A 51 3.50 -9.46 16.31
C ASN A 51 2.53 -8.80 17.30
N ALA A 52 3.02 -7.99 18.25
CA ALA A 52 2.14 -7.26 19.13
C ALA A 52 1.25 -6.32 18.30
N PRO A 53 -0.05 -6.22 18.63
CA PRO A 53 -0.98 -5.36 17.90
C PRO A 53 -0.53 -3.90 17.90
N PHE A 54 0.20 -3.47 18.94
CA PHE A 54 0.79 -2.14 19.01
C PHE A 54 1.83 -1.87 17.91
N ALA A 55 2.79 -2.78 17.70
CA ALA A 55 3.82 -2.62 16.68
C ALA A 55 3.20 -2.60 15.26
N VAL A 56 2.25 -3.50 15.00
CA VAL A 56 1.52 -3.55 13.72
C VAL A 56 0.73 -2.26 13.50
N ALA A 57 0.06 -1.72 14.53
CA ALA A 57 -0.70 -0.48 14.43
C ALA A 57 0.20 0.72 14.10
N GLN A 58 1.37 0.84 14.73
CA GLN A 58 2.30 1.94 14.44
C GLN A 58 2.87 1.87 13.02
N ILE A 59 3.30 0.69 12.58
CA ILE A 59 3.78 0.48 11.20
C ILE A 59 2.69 0.84 10.20
N THR A 60 1.46 0.39 10.45
CA THR A 60 0.31 0.68 9.59
C THR A 60 -0.04 2.16 9.58
N LEU A 61 0.11 2.87 10.71
CA LEU A 61 -0.12 4.31 10.80
C LEU A 61 0.84 5.08 9.89
N VAL A 62 2.14 4.83 10.01
CA VAL A 62 3.19 5.50 9.21
C VAL A 62 3.01 5.18 7.73
N ALA A 63 2.82 3.90 7.40
CA ALA A 63 2.60 3.46 6.03
C ALA A 63 1.27 3.99 5.46
N GLY A 64 0.24 4.15 6.29
CA GLY A 64 -1.05 4.73 5.90
C GLY A 64 -0.94 6.19 5.51
N ILE A 65 -0.22 7.01 6.29
CA ILE A 65 0.03 8.42 5.96
C ILE A 65 0.77 8.52 4.62
N MET A 66 1.82 7.72 4.42
CA MET A 66 2.57 7.69 3.16
C MET A 66 1.73 7.15 2.00
N GLY A 67 0.89 6.15 2.25
CA GLY A 67 -0.04 5.58 1.28
C GLY A 67 -1.08 6.58 0.82
N LEU A 68 -1.59 7.44 1.70
CA LEU A 68 -2.50 8.53 1.35
C LEU A 68 -1.83 9.54 0.41
N LEU A 69 -0.56 9.89 0.66
CA LEU A 69 0.21 10.79 -0.21
C LEU A 69 0.42 10.16 -1.60
N ALA A 70 0.79 8.88 -1.66
CA ALA A 70 0.93 8.16 -2.92
C ALA A 70 -0.40 8.06 -3.69
N LEU A 71 -1.50 7.78 -2.99
CA LEU A 71 -2.82 7.70 -3.60
C LEU A 71 -3.28 9.05 -4.15
N ALA A 72 -3.02 10.15 -3.42
CA ALA A 72 -3.30 11.49 -3.88
C ALA A 72 -2.49 11.85 -5.14
N ALA A 73 -1.23 11.43 -5.22
CA ALA A 73 -0.39 11.63 -6.40
C ALA A 73 -0.92 10.85 -7.63
N VAL A 74 -1.29 9.58 -7.45
CA VAL A 74 -1.85 8.74 -8.53
C VAL A 74 -3.20 9.27 -9.00
N ALA A 75 -4.10 9.59 -8.06
CA ALA A 75 -5.41 10.16 -8.38
C ALA A 75 -5.30 11.55 -9.03
N GLY A 76 -4.37 12.39 -8.55
CA GLY A 76 -4.08 13.70 -9.11
C GLY A 76 -3.52 13.62 -10.53
N ALA A 77 -2.58 12.71 -10.79
CA ALA A 77 -2.04 12.48 -12.13
C ALA A 77 -3.13 12.02 -13.12
N ALA A 78 -4.03 11.13 -12.68
CA ALA A 78 -5.19 10.77 -13.48
C ALA A 78 -6.07 12.01 -13.75
N ALA A 79 -6.41 12.79 -12.71
CA ALA A 79 -7.22 14.01 -12.82
C ALA A 79 -6.63 15.06 -13.78
N ALA A 80 -5.35 15.37 -13.64
CA ALA A 80 -4.64 16.36 -14.46
C ALA A 80 -4.63 15.96 -15.94
N ARG A 81 -4.48 14.66 -16.24
CA ARG A 81 -4.45 14.15 -17.61
C ARG A 81 -5.71 14.48 -18.40
N ASP A 82 -6.89 14.45 -17.77
CA ASP A 82 -8.16 14.74 -18.47
C ASP A 82 -8.25 16.19 -18.93
N VAL A 83 -7.65 17.09 -18.14
CA VAL A 83 -7.58 18.52 -18.45
C VAL A 83 -6.55 18.76 -19.57
N GLU A 84 -5.37 18.15 -19.48
CA GLU A 84 -4.29 18.30 -20.46
C GLU A 84 -4.63 17.72 -21.83
N THR A 85 -5.23 16.52 -21.87
CA THR A 85 -5.61 15.86 -23.14
C THR A 85 -6.89 16.41 -23.75
N ARG A 86 -7.54 17.40 -23.11
CA ARG A 86 -8.81 18.01 -23.56
C ARG A 86 -9.79 16.94 -24.00
N LEU A 87 -10.01 15.90 -23.18
CA LEU A 87 -10.88 14.76 -23.51
C LEU A 87 -12.37 15.15 -23.64
N HIS A 88 -12.73 16.39 -23.30
CA HIS A 88 -14.10 16.91 -23.32
C HIS A 88 -14.88 16.75 -24.64
N PRO A 89 -14.31 17.02 -25.84
CA PRO A 89 -15.02 16.84 -27.10
C PRO A 89 -15.26 15.36 -27.44
N LEU A 90 -14.31 14.48 -27.11
CA LEU A 90 -14.38 13.04 -27.36
C LEU A 90 -15.46 12.36 -26.50
N LEU A 91 -15.60 12.79 -25.24
CA LEU A 91 -16.64 12.31 -24.33
C LEU A 91 -18.06 12.67 -24.78
N TYR A 92 -18.22 13.73 -25.58
CA TYR A 92 -19.52 14.13 -26.14
C TYR A 92 -19.90 13.33 -27.40
N SER A 93 -18.91 12.91 -28.19
CA SER A 93 -19.12 12.07 -29.39
C SER A 93 -19.22 10.58 -29.10
N ALA A 94 -18.70 10.12 -27.96
CA ALA A 94 -18.72 8.71 -27.59
C ALA A 94 -20.03 8.33 -26.87
N PRO A 95 -20.64 7.16 -27.16
CA PRO A 95 -21.87 6.70 -26.53
C PRO A 95 -21.63 6.15 -25.11
N ILE A 96 -20.88 6.87 -24.28
CA ILE A 96 -20.48 6.47 -22.93
C ILE A 96 -21.17 7.41 -21.93
N GLY A 97 -22.00 6.86 -21.04
CA GLY A 97 -22.66 7.68 -20.02
C GLY A 97 -21.66 8.24 -19.01
N LYS A 98 -21.83 9.51 -18.60
CA LYS A 98 -20.95 10.21 -17.64
C LYS A 98 -20.69 9.40 -16.36
N ALA A 99 -21.74 8.80 -15.80
CA ALA A 99 -21.65 7.96 -14.60
C ALA A 99 -20.79 6.71 -14.81
N SER A 100 -20.85 6.10 -15.99
CA SER A 100 -20.05 4.91 -16.33
C SER A 100 -18.57 5.25 -16.49
N TYR A 101 -18.25 6.45 -16.97
CA TYR A 101 -16.87 6.93 -17.11
C TYR A 101 -16.27 7.29 -15.75
N LEU A 102 -16.95 8.14 -14.98
CA LEU A 102 -16.51 8.54 -13.64
C LEU A 102 -16.39 7.33 -12.70
N GLY A 103 -17.39 6.45 -12.71
CA GLY A 103 -17.42 5.25 -11.87
C GLY A 103 -16.28 4.30 -12.21
N GLY A 104 -16.01 4.05 -13.49
CA GLY A 104 -14.91 3.16 -13.91
C GLY A 104 -13.54 3.69 -13.47
N ARG A 105 -13.33 5.00 -13.56
CA ARG A 105 -12.08 5.66 -13.18
C ARG A 105 -11.87 5.74 -11.67
N PHE A 106 -12.93 6.02 -10.92
CA PHE A 106 -12.92 5.95 -9.46
C PHE A 106 -12.61 4.52 -8.97
N LEU A 107 -13.28 3.51 -9.53
CA LEU A 107 -12.99 2.12 -9.20
C LEU A 107 -11.53 1.75 -9.53
N ALA A 108 -10.99 2.27 -10.64
CA ALA A 108 -9.61 2.00 -11.03
C ALA A 108 -8.60 2.58 -10.02
N THR A 109 -8.74 3.86 -9.65
CA THR A 109 -7.86 4.50 -8.66
C THR A 109 -8.05 3.88 -7.27
N PHE A 110 -9.26 3.50 -6.90
CA PHE A 110 -9.54 2.79 -5.65
C PHE A 110 -8.85 1.42 -5.60
N THR A 111 -8.94 0.63 -6.67
CA THR A 111 -8.30 -0.69 -6.75
C THR A 111 -6.78 -0.58 -6.68
N LEU A 112 -6.19 0.44 -7.31
CA LEU A 112 -4.76 0.69 -7.23
C LEU A 112 -4.33 1.20 -5.86
N GLY A 113 -5.15 2.03 -5.20
CA GLY A 113 -4.93 2.39 -3.80
C GLY A 113 -4.92 1.17 -2.89
N ALA A 114 -5.88 0.26 -3.05
CA ALA A 114 -5.90 -1.01 -2.33
C ALA A 114 -4.64 -1.86 -2.60
N LEU A 115 -4.17 -1.88 -3.86
CA LEU A 115 -2.92 -2.56 -4.23
C LEU A 115 -1.68 -1.90 -3.58
N LEU A 116 -1.61 -0.57 -3.53
CA LEU A 116 -0.53 0.15 -2.83
C LEU A 116 -0.53 -0.17 -1.33
N LEU A 117 -1.70 -0.14 -0.69
CA LEU A 117 -1.85 -0.49 0.73
C LEU A 117 -1.54 -1.96 1.02
N SER A 118 -1.68 -2.86 0.04
CA SER A 118 -1.26 -4.26 0.19
C SER A 118 0.26 -4.43 0.36
N ALA A 119 1.06 -3.41 0.02
CA ALA A 119 2.50 -3.40 0.31
C ALA A 119 2.81 -3.49 1.81
N VAL A 120 1.92 -2.97 2.67
CA VAL A 120 2.11 -2.94 4.14
C VAL A 120 2.10 -4.35 4.74
N PRO A 121 1.03 -5.17 4.56
CA PRO A 121 1.05 -6.54 5.05
C PRO A 121 2.13 -7.39 4.37
N LEU A 122 2.47 -7.13 3.10
CA LEU A 122 3.56 -7.82 2.42
C LEU A 122 4.93 -7.50 3.02
N GLY A 123 5.19 -6.25 3.38
CA GLY A 123 6.42 -5.84 4.07
C GLY A 123 6.55 -6.50 5.45
N LEU A 124 5.45 -6.56 6.20
CA LEU A 124 5.38 -7.28 7.48
C LEU A 124 5.58 -8.79 7.33
N LEU A 125 5.01 -9.41 6.28
CA LEU A 125 5.23 -10.83 5.98
C LEU A 125 6.67 -11.11 5.57
N GLY A 126 7.33 -10.20 4.84
CA GLY A 126 8.73 -10.32 4.46
C GLY A 126 9.66 -10.47 5.65
N LEU A 127 9.36 -9.84 6.79
CA LEU A 127 10.08 -10.02 8.05
C LEU A 127 10.13 -11.50 8.49
N ARG A 128 9.05 -12.24 8.25
CA ARG A 128 8.92 -13.64 8.66
C ARG A 128 9.95 -14.53 7.94
N SER A 129 10.29 -14.22 6.69
CA SER A 129 11.25 -14.97 5.89
C SER A 129 12.71 -14.73 6.30
N CYS A 130 13.02 -13.55 6.86
CA CYS A 130 14.37 -13.24 7.37
C CYS A 130 14.60 -13.75 8.80
N ARG A 131 13.57 -14.31 9.46
CA ARG A 131 13.67 -14.82 10.84
C ARG A 131 14.29 -16.22 10.86
N GLY A 132 15.54 -16.30 10.42
CA GLY A 132 16.44 -17.41 10.63
C GLY A 132 17.30 -17.18 11.87
N SER A 133 16.70 -17.04 13.05
CA SER A 133 17.32 -17.38 14.35
C SER A 133 16.32 -17.18 15.49
N THR A 134 16.34 -18.17 16.35
CA THR A 134 15.57 -18.32 17.58
C THR A 134 15.71 -17.11 18.50
N VAL A 135 14.64 -16.32 18.68
CA VAL A 135 14.44 -15.62 19.95
C VAL A 135 13.78 -16.66 20.85
N THR A 136 14.64 -17.45 21.50
CA THR A 136 14.23 -18.34 22.59
C THR A 136 13.47 -17.52 23.60
N SER A 137 12.28 -18.00 23.91
CA SER A 137 11.48 -17.64 25.06
C SER A 137 12.32 -17.62 26.35
N SER A 138 12.91 -16.48 26.69
CA SER A 138 13.35 -16.21 28.06
C SER A 138 12.49 -15.07 28.62
N GLY A 139 11.22 -15.39 28.86
CA GLY A 139 10.46 -14.64 29.86
C GLY A 139 11.16 -14.73 31.22
N PRO A 140 10.93 -13.77 32.14
CA PRO A 140 11.61 -13.66 33.43
C PRO A 140 11.34 -14.82 34.43
N ARG A 141 10.81 -15.96 33.97
CA ARG A 141 10.45 -17.12 34.82
C ARG A 141 11.55 -18.18 34.96
N ALA A 142 12.68 -18.06 34.26
CA ALA A 142 13.73 -19.10 34.28
C ALA A 142 14.78 -18.93 35.39
N ARG A 143 14.67 -17.92 36.27
CA ARG A 143 15.70 -17.59 37.29
C ARG A 143 15.26 -17.84 38.73
N LEU A 144 14.38 -18.83 38.95
CA LEU A 144 13.85 -19.18 40.27
C LEU A 144 14.01 -20.66 40.64
N LEU A 145 14.75 -21.44 39.84
CA LEU A 145 15.05 -22.84 40.12
C LEU A 145 16.48 -23.21 39.70
N ILE A 146 17.49 -22.52 40.25
CA ILE A 146 18.82 -23.08 40.58
C ILE A 146 19.35 -22.29 41.77
#